data_AF-A0A1E5IM05-F1
#
_entry.id   AF-A0A1E5IM05-F1
#
_cell.length_a   1.000
_cell.length_b   1.000
_cell.length_c   1.000
_cell.angle_alpha   90.00
_cell.angle_beta   90.00
_cell.angle_gamma   90.00
#
_symmetry.space_group_name_H-M   'P 1'
#
loop_
_entity.id
_entity.type
_entity.pdbx_description
1 polymer ?
#
loop_
_entity_poly.entity_id
_entity_poly.type
_entity_poly.pdbx_seq_one_letter_code
_entity_poly.pdbx_strand_id
1 'polypeptide(L)'
;MPGIDEKVSALKLGKGVAITMIEASGRGTIVSQKVRKLMLEAAHENNIPHQIDIIDGGMTDGAVIYTNREGILTGILSIPTRYIHAPASVFNIKDVNSAVDLAVKTIEKAAEKL
;
A
#
# COMPACT_ATOMS: atom_id res chain seq x y z
N MET A 1 -13.35 6.97 -4.72
CA MET A 1 -13.50 8.20 -3.87
C MET A 1 -14.57 9.15 -4.43
N PRO A 2 -15.26 10.03 -3.66
CA PRO A 2 -16.30 10.93 -4.21
C PRO A 2 -15.93 11.73 -5.49
N GLY A 3 -16.39 11.34 -6.67
CA GLY A 3 -16.03 12.01 -7.94
C GLY A 3 -14.81 11.42 -8.66
N ILE A 4 -14.26 10.32 -8.15
CA ILE A 4 -13.40 9.40 -8.90
C ILE A 4 -14.27 8.16 -9.19
N ASP A 5 -14.39 7.81 -10.47
CA ASP A 5 -15.08 6.58 -10.87
C ASP A 5 -14.40 5.37 -10.22
N GLU A 6 -15.18 4.39 -9.74
CA GLU A 6 -14.64 3.16 -9.14
C GLU A 6 -13.76 2.38 -10.14
N LYS A 7 -13.99 2.56 -11.45
CA LYS A 7 -13.12 2.02 -12.51
C LYS A 7 -11.72 2.64 -12.53
N VAL A 8 -11.56 3.84 -11.98
CA VAL A 8 -10.27 4.56 -11.92
C VAL A 8 -9.53 4.26 -10.61
N SER A 9 -10.25 4.15 -9.50
CA SER A 9 -9.69 3.69 -8.24
C SER A 9 -10.78 3.16 -7.32
N ALA A 10 -10.61 1.92 -6.85
CA ALA A 10 -11.49 1.29 -5.88
C ALA A 10 -11.32 1.85 -4.46
N LEU A 11 -10.25 2.60 -4.19
CA LEU A 11 -9.92 3.09 -2.86
C LEU A 11 -10.91 4.15 -2.37
N LYS A 12 -11.19 4.09 -1.06
CA LYS A 12 -12.08 5.00 -0.35
C LYS A 12 -11.33 5.66 0.80
N LEU A 13 -11.56 6.97 0.98
CA LEU A 13 -11.05 7.72 2.12
C LEU A 13 -11.70 7.22 3.42
N GLY A 14 -10.92 7.14 4.48
CA GLY A 14 -11.38 6.69 5.80
C GLY A 14 -11.68 5.20 5.89
N LYS A 15 -11.18 4.40 4.94
CA LYS A 15 -11.34 2.94 4.91
C LYS A 15 -10.02 2.21 5.19
N GLY A 16 -9.00 2.92 5.64
CA GLY A 16 -7.73 2.36 6.05
C GLY A 16 -6.64 2.48 4.98
N VAL A 17 -5.43 2.08 5.37
CA VAL A 17 -4.24 2.10 4.52
C VAL A 17 -4.42 1.18 3.30
N ALA A 18 -3.94 1.61 2.15
CA ALA A 18 -3.89 0.78 0.96
C ALA A 18 -2.64 -0.10 0.98
N ILE A 19 -2.83 -1.41 0.83
CA ILE A 19 -1.76 -2.38 0.59
C ILE A 19 -1.72 -2.62 -0.92
N THR A 20 -0.71 -2.03 -1.57
CA THR A 20 -0.58 -2.12 -3.03
C THR A 20 0.00 -3.47 -3.41
N MET A 21 -0.72 -4.19 -4.26
CA MET A 21 -0.36 -5.53 -4.71
C MET A 21 0.41 -5.49 -6.04
N ILE A 22 -0.05 -4.65 -6.95
CA ILE A 22 0.45 -4.54 -8.32
C ILE A 22 0.45 -3.06 -8.71
N GLU A 23 1.55 -2.61 -9.31
CA GLU A 23 1.68 -1.28 -9.89
C GLU A 23 1.73 -1.29 -11.42
N ALA A 24 1.31 -0.19 -12.04
CA ALA A 24 1.38 0.06 -13.48
C ALA A 24 0.90 -1.09 -14.39
N SER A 25 -0.19 -1.77 -14.01
CA SER A 25 -0.69 -2.97 -14.71
C SER A 25 0.36 -4.10 -14.81
N GLY A 26 1.19 -4.26 -13.77
CA GLY A 26 2.24 -5.28 -13.70
C GLY A 26 3.60 -4.85 -14.26
N ARG A 27 3.73 -3.61 -14.75
CA ARG A 27 5.02 -3.05 -15.20
C ARG A 27 5.85 -2.45 -14.06
N GLY A 28 5.23 -2.17 -12.92
CA GLY A 28 5.92 -1.69 -11.72
C GLY A 28 6.18 -2.83 -10.74
N THR A 29 6.04 -2.57 -9.44
CA THR A 29 6.16 -3.63 -8.43
C THR A 29 5.05 -4.67 -8.56
N ILE A 30 5.44 -5.93 -8.58
CA ILE A 30 4.56 -7.05 -8.29
C ILE A 30 5.00 -7.59 -6.93
N VAL A 31 4.28 -7.23 -5.87
CA VAL A 31 4.70 -7.57 -4.50
C VAL A 31 4.80 -9.09 -4.36
N SER A 32 5.88 -9.60 -3.77
CA SER A 32 6.05 -11.05 -3.58
C SER A 32 4.98 -11.62 -2.64
N GLN A 33 4.58 -12.88 -2.85
CA GLN A 33 3.59 -13.54 -1.99
C GLN A 33 4.01 -13.57 -0.51
N LYS A 34 5.31 -13.70 -0.23
CA LYS A 34 5.86 -13.67 1.13
C LYS A 34 5.59 -12.33 1.81
N VAL A 35 5.83 -11.22 1.12
CA VAL A 35 5.64 -9.87 1.67
C VAL A 35 4.15 -9.53 1.76
N ARG A 36 3.32 -9.91 0.76
CA ARG A 36 1.85 -9.74 0.84
C ARG A 36 1.28 -10.44 2.06
N LYS A 37 1.63 -11.72 2.25
CA LYS A 37 1.17 -12.51 3.39
C LYS A 37 1.60 -11.89 4.71
N LEU A 38 2.85 -11.44 4.82
CA LEU A 38 3.36 -10.76 6.00
C LEU A 38 2.52 -9.53 6.39
N MET A 39 2.28 -8.62 5.44
CA MET A 39 1.50 -7.40 5.69
C MET A 39 0.03 -7.71 6.00
N LEU A 40 -0.59 -8.64 5.26
CA LEU A 40 -1.99 -9.01 5.49
C LEU A 40 -2.16 -9.68 6.85
N GLU A 41 -1.30 -10.64 7.22
CA GLU A 41 -1.36 -11.26 8.54
C GLU A 41 -1.18 -10.22 9.66
N ALA A 42 -0.22 -9.31 9.53
CA ALA A 42 -0.02 -8.23 10.50
C ALA A 42 -1.26 -7.35 10.63
N ALA A 43 -1.90 -6.99 9.52
CA ALA A 43 -3.13 -6.21 9.53
C ALA A 43 -4.30 -6.96 10.19
N HIS A 44 -4.49 -8.24 9.85
CA HIS A 44 -5.57 -9.07 10.39
C HIS A 44 -5.44 -9.33 11.89
N GLU A 45 -4.26 -9.73 12.36
CA GLU A 45 -4.02 -10.03 13.78
C GLU A 45 -4.19 -8.80 14.68
N ASN A 46 -3.90 -7.61 14.16
CA ASN A 46 -3.99 -6.36 14.91
C ASN A 46 -5.28 -5.56 14.61
N ASN A 47 -6.22 -6.14 13.85
CA ASN A 47 -7.48 -5.49 13.46
C ASN A 47 -7.29 -4.11 12.81
N ILE A 48 -6.25 -3.96 11.99
CA ILE A 48 -5.91 -2.68 11.34
C ILE A 48 -6.75 -2.52 10.06
N PRO A 49 -7.55 -1.44 9.93
CA PRO A 49 -8.29 -1.16 8.70
C PRO A 49 -7.34 -1.01 7.52
N HIS A 50 -7.59 -1.77 6.46
CA HIS A 50 -6.79 -1.74 5.24
C HIS A 50 -7.65 -2.04 4.02
N GLN A 51 -7.13 -1.66 2.86
CA GLN A 51 -7.73 -1.88 1.54
C GLN A 51 -6.70 -2.53 0.64
N ILE A 52 -7.16 -3.30 -0.34
CA ILE A 52 -6.30 -3.85 -1.38
C ILE A 52 -6.26 -2.88 -2.55
N ASP A 53 -5.06 -2.61 -3.03
CA ASP A 53 -4.83 -1.68 -4.13
C ASP A 53 -4.15 -2.36 -5.32
N ILE A 54 -4.67 -2.08 -6.50
CA ILE A 54 -4.16 -2.54 -7.79
C ILE A 54 -4.17 -1.31 -8.68
N ILE A 55 -2.99 -0.89 -9.12
CA ILE A 55 -2.81 0.37 -9.82
C ILE A 55 -2.60 0.09 -11.31
N ASP A 56 -3.49 0.62 -12.14
CA ASP A 56 -3.40 0.46 -13.60
C ASP A 56 -2.26 1.29 -14.21
N GLY A 57 -2.01 2.49 -13.67
CA GLY A 57 -1.02 3.43 -14.19
C GLY A 57 -0.29 4.21 -13.09
N GLY A 58 0.98 4.52 -13.32
CA GLY A 58 1.88 5.10 -12.32
C GLY A 58 2.63 4.02 -11.53
N MET A 59 3.78 4.42 -10.99
CA MET A 59 4.66 3.58 -10.18
C MET A 59 5.25 4.42 -9.06
N THR A 60 5.64 3.76 -7.97
CA THR A 60 6.32 4.36 -6.83
C THR A 60 7.82 4.05 -6.86
N ASP A 61 8.55 4.53 -5.85
CA ASP A 61 9.93 4.12 -5.57
C ASP A 61 10.05 2.60 -5.39
N GLY A 62 8.98 1.93 -4.95
CA GLY A 62 8.90 0.47 -4.84
C GLY A 62 9.28 -0.25 -6.14
N ALA A 63 8.89 0.28 -7.31
CA ALA A 63 9.19 -0.34 -8.61
C ALA A 63 10.70 -0.38 -8.88
N VAL A 64 11.40 0.67 -8.45
CA VAL A 64 12.86 0.76 -8.55
C VAL A 64 13.49 -0.11 -7.47
N ILE A 65 13.05 -0.01 -6.21
CA ILE A 65 13.65 -0.76 -5.09
C ILE A 65 13.55 -2.28 -5.32
N TYR A 66 12.38 -2.79 -5.73
CA TYR A 66 12.20 -4.25 -5.82
C TYR A 66 13.06 -4.87 -6.93
N THR A 67 13.40 -4.12 -7.99
CA THR A 67 14.25 -4.59 -9.10
C THR A 67 15.75 -4.36 -8.84
N ASN A 68 16.12 -3.67 -7.76
CA ASN A 68 17.52 -3.43 -7.45
C ASN A 68 18.23 -4.72 -7.00
N ARG A 69 19.52 -4.83 -7.36
CA ARG A 69 20.39 -5.99 -7.09
C ARG A 69 19.79 -7.29 -7.63
N GLU A 70 19.71 -8.33 -6.80
CA GLU A 70 19.13 -9.64 -7.13
C GLU A 70 17.61 -9.68 -6.86
N GLY A 71 17.01 -8.52 -6.62
CA GLY A 71 15.63 -8.37 -6.17
C GLY A 71 15.54 -8.14 -4.67
N ILE A 72 14.96 -7.01 -4.27
CA ILE A 72 14.69 -6.70 -2.87
C ILE A 72 13.22 -7.04 -2.58
N LEU A 73 12.97 -7.78 -1.50
CA LEU A 73 11.62 -8.03 -1.04
C LEU A 73 10.98 -6.72 -0.59
N THR A 74 10.11 -6.16 -1.43
CA THR A 74 9.48 -4.86 -1.22
C THR A 74 7.98 -5.01 -1.03
N GLY A 75 7.45 -4.31 -0.04
CA GLY A 75 6.01 -4.11 0.19
C GLY A 75 5.69 -2.63 0.09
N ILE A 76 4.46 -2.31 -0.31
CA ILE A 76 4.03 -0.93 -0.56
C ILE A 76 2.78 -0.65 0.27
N LEU A 77 2.87 0.39 1.10
CA LEU A 77 1.74 0.97 1.84
C LEU A 77 1.49 2.36 1.31
N SER A 78 0.23 2.66 0.98
CA SER A 78 -0.19 3.94 0.44
C SER A 78 -1.33 4.53 1.25
N ILE A 79 -1.34 5.85 1.40
CA ILE A 79 -2.47 6.57 2.00
C ILE A 79 -3.42 6.95 0.86
N PRO A 80 -4.69 6.50 0.87
CA PRO A 80 -5.67 6.96 -0.10
C PRO A 80 -5.73 8.49 -0.07
N THR A 81 -5.34 9.12 -1.18
CA THR A 81 -5.19 10.58 -1.25
C THR A 81 -5.78 11.12 -2.55
N ARG A 82 -6.46 12.26 -2.45
CA ARG A 82 -6.94 13.05 -3.59
C ARG A 82 -5.87 14.03 -4.05
N TYR A 83 -5.79 14.21 -5.37
CA TYR A 83 -5.00 15.27 -6.00
C TYR A 83 -3.49 15.18 -5.65
N ILE A 84 -2.92 13.96 -5.69
CA ILE A 84 -1.54 13.66 -5.26
C ILE A 84 -0.41 14.39 -6.03
N HIS A 85 -0.73 15.03 -7.15
CA HIS A 85 0.20 15.85 -7.93
C HIS A 85 -0.30 17.29 -8.13
N ALA A 86 -1.30 17.72 -7.37
CA ALA A 86 -1.79 19.10 -7.38
C ALA A 86 -1.10 19.93 -6.28
N PRO A 87 -1.20 21.28 -6.31
CA PRO A 87 -0.65 22.14 -5.25
C PRO A 87 -1.24 21.87 -3.85
N ALA A 88 -2.43 21.26 -3.78
CA ALA A 88 -3.05 20.83 -2.54
C ALA A 88 -3.70 19.46 -2.71
N SER A 89 -3.55 18.60 -1.71
CA SER A 89 -4.08 17.24 -1.66
C SER A 89 -4.99 17.03 -0.45
N VAL A 90 -5.87 16.03 -0.50
CA VAL A 90 -6.79 15.70 0.60
C VAL A 90 -6.68 14.23 0.96
N PHE A 91 -6.47 13.93 2.24
CA PHE A 91 -6.45 12.58 2.80
C PHE A 91 -7.29 12.52 4.08
N ASN A 92 -7.54 11.31 4.58
CA ASN A 92 -8.15 11.12 5.90
C ASN A 92 -7.08 10.76 6.94
N ILE A 93 -7.03 11.49 8.05
CA ILE A 93 -6.05 11.24 9.11
C ILE A 93 -6.11 9.81 9.68
N LYS A 94 -7.29 9.18 9.67
CA LYS A 94 -7.44 7.78 10.10
C LYS A 94 -6.69 6.82 9.20
N ASP A 95 -6.61 7.09 7.90
CA ASP A 95 -5.87 6.24 6.96
C ASP A 95 -4.35 6.35 7.19
N VAL A 96 -3.87 7.53 7.59
CA VAL A 96 -2.47 7.75 7.99
C VAL A 96 -2.15 6.95 9.24
N ASN A 97 -3.00 7.02 10.27
CA ASN A 97 -2.79 6.26 11.51
C ASN A 97 -2.75 4.75 11.21
N SER A 98 -3.68 4.23 10.41
CA SER A 98 -3.64 2.82 10.00
C SER A 98 -2.38 2.46 9.21
N ALA A 99 -1.83 3.39 8.41
CA ALA A 99 -0.58 3.15 7.69
C ALA A 99 0.62 3.05 8.62
N VAL A 100 0.70 3.95 9.63
CA VAL A 100 1.74 3.91 10.67
C VAL A 100 1.64 2.62 11.47
N ASP A 101 0.44 2.28 11.97
CA ASP A 101 0.22 1.07 12.75
C ASP A 101 0.61 -0.17 11.95
N LEU A 102 0.20 -0.25 10.67
CA LEU A 102 0.52 -1.41 9.83
C LEU A 102 2.01 -1.50 9.52
N ALA A 103 2.69 -0.39 9.28
CA ALA A 103 4.13 -0.37 9.04
C ALA A 103 4.88 -0.94 10.26
N VAL A 104 4.56 -0.46 11.47
CA VAL A 104 5.17 -0.93 12.72
C VAL A 104 4.90 -2.42 12.93
N LYS A 105 3.64 -2.86 12.84
CA LYS A 105 3.27 -4.28 13.04
C LYS A 105 3.87 -5.21 11.99
N THR A 106 4.04 -4.74 10.76
CA THR A 106 4.73 -5.50 9.71
C THR A 106 6.21 -5.68 10.05
N ILE A 107 6.88 -4.64 10.55
CA ILE A 107 8.30 -4.70 10.94
C ILE A 107 8.51 -5.60 12.15
N GLU A 108 7.69 -5.46 13.20
CA GLU A 108 7.73 -6.33 14.39
C GLU A 108 7.60 -7.80 13.99
N LYS A 109 6.60 -8.12 13.16
CA LYS A 109 6.38 -9.49 12.66
C LYS A 109 7.50 -9.99 11.74
N ALA A 110 8.12 -9.10 10.97
CA ALA A 110 9.27 -9.46 10.15
C ALA A 110 10.46 -9.86 11.04
N ALA A 111 10.70 -9.11 12.13
CA ALA A 111 11.78 -9.36 13.06
C ALA A 111 11.65 -10.70 13.80
N GLU A 112 10.42 -11.15 14.11
CA GLU A 112 10.17 -12.48 14.70
C GLU A 112 10.49 -13.65 13.75
N LYS A 113 10.50 -13.40 12.44
CA LYS A 113 10.77 -14.40 11.40
C LYS A 113 12.23 -14.39 10.90
N LEU A 114 13.07 -13.53 11.48
CA LEU A 114 14.53 -13.48 11.27
C LEU A 114 15.25 -14.28 12.36
#